data_AF-A0A382NPW4-F1
#
_entry.id   AF-A0A382NPW4-F1
#
_cell.length_a   1.000
_cell.length_b   1.000
_cell.length_c   1.000
_cell.angle_alpha   90.00
_cell.angle_beta   90.00
_cell.angle_gamma   90.00
#
_symmetry.space_group_name_H-M   'P 1'
#
loop_
_entity.id
_entity.type
_entity.pdbx_description
1 polymer ?
#
loop_
_entity_poly.entity_id
_entity_poly.type
_entity_poly.pdbx_seq_one_letter_code
_entity_poly.pdbx_strand_id
1 'polypeptide(L)' 'VEAPDDINVGLMGLGVVGSGVATALLDQSDAISEKVGRRINLKKVLVRDAGKPRD' A
#
# COMPACT_ATOMS: atom_id res chain seq x y z
N VAL A 1 -8.83 19.97 16.30
CA VAL A 1 -8.05 18.75 16.54
C VAL A 1 -7.69 18.22 15.17
N GLU A 2 -6.44 18.41 14.76
CA GLU A 2 -5.92 17.96 13.46
C GLU A 2 -6.20 16.48 13.26
N ALA A 3 -6.75 16.12 12.09
CA ALA A 3 -6.88 14.72 11.70
C ALA A 3 -5.47 14.11 11.66
N PRO A 4 -5.26 12.91 12.23
CA PRO A 4 -3.91 12.39 12.42
C PRO A 4 -3.26 12.07 11.06
N ASP A 5 -2.01 12.52 10.89
CA ASP A 5 -1.08 12.32 9.78
C ASP A 5 -1.31 11.01 9.00
N ASP A 6 -1.21 10.99 7.67
CA ASP A 6 -1.42 9.78 6.86
C ASP A 6 -0.87 8.46 7.46
N ILE A 7 -1.60 7.36 7.24
CA ILE A 7 -1.19 6.02 7.69
C ILE A 7 -0.13 5.46 6.75
N ASN A 8 1.10 5.34 7.24
CA ASN A 8 2.17 4.70 6.49
C ASN A 8 2.17 3.19 6.73
N VAL A 9 2.14 2.40 5.65
CA VAL A 9 2.16 0.93 5.71
C VAL A 9 3.33 0.35 4.93
N GLY A 10 3.84 -0.77 5.43
CA GLY A 10 4.78 -1.63 4.73
C GLY A 10 4.11 -2.95 4.36
N LEU A 11 4.28 -3.40 3.12
CA LEU A 11 3.76 -4.68 2.66
C LEU A 11 4.85 -5.74 2.73
N MET A 12 4.57 -6.91 3.31
CA MET A 12 5.50 -8.05 3.31
C MET A 12 5.07 -9.05 2.24
N GLY A 13 5.83 -9.11 1.15
CA GLY A 13 5.56 -9.96 0.00
C GLY A 13 4.90 -9.20 -1.16
N LEU A 14 5.36 -9.50 -2.38
CA LEU A 14 4.82 -8.95 -3.63
C LEU A 14 4.61 -10.09 -4.65
N GLY A 15 3.85 -11.10 -4.22
CA GLY A 15 3.33 -12.17 -5.10
C GLY A 15 1.91 -11.82 -5.59
N VAL A 16 1.14 -12.80 -6.06
CA VAL A 16 -0.21 -12.59 -6.62
C VAL A 16 -1.10 -11.71 -5.72
N VAL A 17 -1.21 -12.06 -4.44
CA VAL A 17 -2.02 -11.30 -3.48
C VAL A 17 -1.40 -9.94 -3.15
N GLY A 18 -0.08 -9.92 -2.90
CA GLY A 18 0.62 -8.69 -2.54
C GLY A 18 0.53 -7.63 -3.64
N SER A 19 0.64 -8.02 -4.90
CA SER A 19 0.48 -7.13 -6.05
C SER A 19 -0.94 -6.59 -6.12
N GLY A 20 -1.97 -7.43 -5.96
CA GLY A 20 -3.36 -6.97 -5.91
C GLY A 20 -3.63 -5.96 -4.79
N VAL A 21 -3.04 -6.19 -3.61
CA VAL A 21 -3.13 -5.24 -2.48
C VAL A 21 -2.42 -3.92 -2.81
N ALA A 22 -1.22 -3.97 -3.39
CA ALA A 22 -0.48 -2.78 -3.79
C ALA A 22 -1.26 -1.96 -4.84
N THR A 23 -1.81 -2.63 -5.87
CA THR A 23 -2.65 -2.00 -6.88
C THR A 23 -3.88 -1.36 -6.26
N ALA A 24 -4.61 -2.06 -5.38
CA ALA A 24 -5.78 -1.49 -4.71
C ALA A 24 -5.43 -0.25 -3.87
N LEU A 25 -4.32 -0.29 -3.12
CA LEU A 25 -3.86 0.84 -2.30
C LEU A 25 -3.45 2.06 -3.14
N LEU A 26 -2.93 1.85 -4.35
CA LEU A 26 -2.49 2.92 -5.24
C LEU A 26 -3.67 3.49 -6.06
N ASP A 27 -4.41 2.61 -6.73
CA ASP A 27 -5.44 2.98 -7.70
C ASP A 27 -6.75 3.42 -7.03
N GLN A 28 -7.06 2.86 -5.86
CA GLN A 28 -8.28 3.15 -5.11
C GLN A 28 -8.00 3.95 -3.84
N SER A 29 -6.89 4.68 -3.80
CA SER A 29 -6.44 5.41 -2.61
C SER A 29 -7.52 6.34 -2.04
N ASP A 30 -8.28 7.04 -2.88
CA ASP A 30 -9.37 7.93 -2.43
C ASP A 30 -10.53 7.16 -1.79
N ALA A 31 -11.01 6.11 -2.45
CA ALA A 31 -12.12 5.29 -1.94
C ALA A 31 -11.75 4.56 -0.63
N ILE A 32 -10.48 4.16 -0.48
CA ILE A 32 -9.97 3.58 0.76
C ILE A 32 -9.86 4.67 1.83
N SER A 33 -9.39 5.85 1.47
CA SER A 33 -9.27 6.99 2.39
C SER A 33 -10.61 7.44 2.93
N GLU A 34 -11.67 7.44 2.10
CA GLU A 34 -13.04 7.76 2.50
C GLU A 34 -13.56 6.78 3.56
N LYS A 35 -13.27 5.48 3.40
CA LYS A 35 -13.70 4.42 4.35
C LYS A 35 -12.88 4.41 5.64
N VAL A 36 -11.58 4.67 5.54
CA VAL A 36 -10.64 4.64 6.68
C VAL A 36 -10.62 5.99 7.42
N GLY A 37 -11.13 7.05 6.79
CA GLY A 37 -11.07 8.43 7.25
C GLY A 37 -9.69 9.06 7.14
N ARG A 38 -8.71 8.36 6.56
CA ARG A 38 -7.29 8.75 6.48
C ARG A 38 -6.63 8.13 5.26
N ARG A 39 -5.67 8.84 4.65
CA ARG A 39 -4.90 8.32 3.52
C ARG A 39 -3.99 7.18 3.97
N ILE A 40 -3.98 6.09 3.20
CA ILE A 40 -3.04 5.00 3.38
C ILE A 40 -1.91 5.13 2.36
N ASN A 41 -0.68 5.26 2.85
CA ASN A 41 0.53 5.40 2.05
C ASN A 41 1.34 4.11 2.09
N LEU A 42 1.42 3.39 0.97
CA LEU A 42 2.33 2.26 0.82
C LEU A 42 3.78 2.76 0.69
N LYS A 43 4.56 2.67 1.77
CA LYS A 43 5.92 3.24 1.82
C LYS A 43 6.99 2.28 1.33
N LYS A 44 6.89 1.01 1.69
CA LYS A 44 7.90 -0.01 1.34
C LYS A 44 7.23 -1.37 1.15
N VAL A 45 7.86 -2.19 0.33
CA VAL A 45 7.49 -3.60 0.17
C VAL A 45 8.71 -4.46 0.46
N LEU A 46 8.60 -5.36 1.42
CA LEU A 46 9.63 -6.36 1.70
C LEU A 46 9.44 -7.54 0.75
N VAL A 47 10.50 -7.90 0.04
CA VAL A 47 10.55 -9.01 -0.91
C VAL A 47 11.81 -9.83 -0.65
N ARG A 48 11.80 -11.09 -1.09
CA ARG A 48 12.97 -11.98 -0.94
C ARG A 48 14.16 -11.51 -1.78
N ASP A 49 13.90 -11.07 -3.00
CA ASP A 49 14.90 -10.61 -3.95
C ASP A 49 14.38 -9.36 -4.67
N ALA A 50 15.06 -8.22 -4.47
CA ALA A 50 14.70 -6.96 -5.10
C ALA A 50 15.06 -6.91 -6.59
N GLY A 51 16.08 -7.66 -7.02
CA GLY A 51 16.58 -7.71 -8.40
C GLY A 51 15.81 -8.64 -9.32
N LYS A 52 14.94 -9.50 -8.78
CA LYS A 52 14.03 -10.31 -9.58
C LYS A 52 13.09 -9.40 -10.40
N PRO A 53 13.06 -9.53 -11.75
CA PRO A 53 12.10 -8.81 -12.59
C PRO A 53 10.66 -9.08 -12.15
N ARG A 54 9.84 -8.04 -12.20
CA ARG A 54 8.40 -8.11 -11.92
C ARG A 54 7.69 -7.51 -13.13
N ASP A 55 6.69 -8.24 -13.60
CA ASP A 55 5.77 -7.79 -14.65
C ASP A 55 4.69 -6.87 -14.06
#